data_AF-A0A452Z7Q7-F1
#
_entry.id   AF-A0A452Z7Q7-F1
#
_cell.length_a   1.000
_cell.length_b   1.000
_cell.length_c   1.000
_cell.angle_alpha   90.00
_cell.angle_beta   90.00
_cell.angle_gamma   90.00
#
_symmetry.space_group_name_H-M   'P 1'
#
loop_
_entity.id
_entity.type
_entity.pdbx_description
1 polymer ?
#
loop_
_entity_poly.entity_id
_entity_poly.type
_entity_poly.pdbx_seq_one_letter_code
_entity_poly.pdbx_strand_id
1 'polypeptide(L)'
;MSESPIFLLDAFTNLVVYYSSTADPSLPFPPPHDCLLRTTINALKQDRCITPKLMIVRGGQDDSSLFENYLIEEQDVDGSGYASGNGFISFREGIRNEVAEILKEESGS
;
A
#
# COMPACT_ATOMS: atom_id res chain seq x y z
N MET A 1 11.25 -3.62 9.92
CA MET A 1 9.81 -3.76 9.62
C MET A 1 9.04 -3.19 10.80
N SER A 2 7.92 -2.50 10.55
CA SER A 2 7.12 -1.92 11.63
C SER A 2 6.66 -3.02 12.61
N GLU A 3 6.75 -2.75 13.91
CA GLU A 3 6.25 -3.64 14.98
C GLU A 3 4.74 -3.51 15.17
N SER A 4 4.07 -2.65 14.39
CA SER A 4 2.63 -2.46 14.49
C SER A 4 1.89 -3.70 13.98
N PRO A 5 0.94 -4.25 14.75
CA PRO A 5 0.25 -5.48 14.37
C PRO A 5 -0.88 -5.26 13.37
N ILE A 6 -1.39 -4.03 13.24
CA ILE A 6 -2.55 -3.69 12.39
C ILE A 6 -2.25 -2.39 11.64
N PHE A 7 -2.53 -2.39 10.33
CA PHE A 7 -2.39 -1.24 9.44
C PHE A 7 -3.75 -0.91 8.82
N LEU A 8 -3.98 0.38 8.58
CA LEU A 8 -5.12 0.88 7.81
C LEU A 8 -4.59 1.60 6.57
N LEU A 9 -4.91 1.06 5.40
CA LEU A 9 -4.58 1.64 4.11
C LEU A 9 -5.85 2.24 3.50
N ASP A 10 -5.74 3.48 3.02
CA ASP A 10 -6.81 4.17 2.30
C ASP A 10 -6.39 4.39 0.84
N ALA A 11 -7.07 3.71 -0.08
CA ALA A 11 -6.89 3.77 -1.52
C ALA A 11 -8.09 4.42 -2.23
N PHE A 12 -8.74 5.40 -1.59
CA PHE A 12 -9.90 6.16 -2.07
C PHE A 12 -11.17 5.33 -2.27
N THR A 13 -11.17 4.37 -3.21
CA THR A 13 -12.30 3.46 -3.46
C THR A 13 -12.31 2.24 -2.54
N ASN A 14 -11.18 1.94 -1.91
CA ASN A 14 -11.01 0.83 -1.00
C ASN A 14 -10.33 1.29 0.31
N LEU A 15 -10.82 0.76 1.43
CA LEU A 15 -10.16 0.81 2.72
C LEU A 15 -9.72 -0.61 3.05
N VAL A 16 -8.44 -0.81 3.38
CA VAL A 16 -7.90 -2.12 3.72
C VAL A 16 -7.36 -2.09 5.14
N VAL A 17 -7.92 -2.94 6.00
CA VAL A 17 -7.37 -3.23 7.32
C VAL A 17 -6.50 -4.48 7.19
N TYR A 18 -5.20 -4.33 7.34
CA TYR A 18 -4.24 -5.42 7.24
C TYR A 18 -3.71 -5.78 8.63
N TYR A 19 -3.95 -7.01 9.05
CA TYR A 19 -3.32 -7.61 10.22
C TYR A 19 -2.01 -8.25 9.76
N SER A 20 -0.89 -7.85 10.35
CA SER A 20 0.43 -8.40 10.01
C SER A 20 0.44 -9.92 10.21
N SER A 21 1.22 -10.64 9.38
CA SER A 21 1.51 -12.07 9.62
C SER A 21 2.23 -12.33 10.94
N THR A 22 2.88 -11.31 11.49
CA THR A 22 3.54 -11.30 12.79
C THR A 22 2.67 -10.75 13.92
N ALA A 23 1.41 -10.41 13.64
CA ALA A 23 0.48 -9.90 14.66
C ALA A 23 0.19 -10.97 15.72
N ASP A 24 0.02 -10.53 16.97
CA ASP A 24 -0.34 -11.43 18.07
C ASP A 24 -1.68 -12.12 17.76
N PRO A 25 -1.76 -13.46 17.76
CA PRO A 25 -2.99 -14.21 17.51
C PRO A 25 -4.09 -13.96 18.56
N SER A 26 -3.76 -13.36 19.71
CA SER A 26 -4.74 -12.93 20.71
C SER A 26 -5.57 -11.71 20.28
N LEU A 27 -5.12 -10.99 19.25
CA LEU A 27 -5.83 -9.81 18.76
C LEU A 27 -7.21 -10.19 18.18
N PRO A 28 -8.26 -9.44 18.53
CA PRO A 28 -9.60 -9.72 18.04
C PRO A 28 -9.66 -9.55 16.52
N PHE A 29 -10.19 -10.56 15.85
CA PHE A 29 -10.47 -10.55 14.43
C PHE A 29 -11.89 -11.06 14.14
N PRO A 30 -12.74 -10.26 13.45
CA PRO A 30 -12.47 -8.92 12.94
C PRO A 30 -12.39 -7.87 14.09
N PRO A 31 -11.90 -6.64 13.83
CA PRO A 31 -11.84 -5.60 14.86
C PRO A 31 -13.20 -5.37 15.55
N PRO A 32 -13.24 -5.19 16.88
CA PRO A 32 -14.46 -4.92 17.64
C PRO A 32 -15.21 -3.70 17.12
N HIS A 33 -16.54 -3.69 17.21
CA HIS A 33 -17.36 -2.61 16.66
C HIS A 33 -17.12 -1.25 17.36
N ASP A 34 -16.81 -1.27 18.64
CA ASP A 34 -16.61 -0.13 19.54
C ASP A 34 -15.14 0.23 19.76
N CYS A 35 -14.27 -0.02 18.76
CA CYS A 35 -12.87 0.39 18.83
C CYS A 35 -12.57 1.65 18.01
N LEU A 36 -11.43 2.28 18.31
CA LEU A 36 -10.93 3.45 17.59
C LEU A 36 -10.82 3.18 16.08
N LEU A 37 -10.32 2.00 15.69
CA LEU A 37 -10.17 1.63 14.28
C LEU A 37 -11.50 1.66 13.52
N ARG A 38 -12.59 1.15 14.12
CA ARG A 38 -13.92 1.21 13.50
C ARG A 38 -14.46 2.62 13.41
N THR A 39 -14.24 3.43 14.44
CA THR A 39 -14.62 4.85 14.43
C THR A 39 -13.91 5.60 13.30
N THR A 40 -12.60 5.38 13.15
CA THR A 40 -11.81 5.97 12.06
C THR A 40 -12.30 5.51 10.68
N ILE A 41 -12.55 4.21 10.49
CA ILE A 41 -13.09 3.69 9.22
C ILE A 41 -14.44 4.33 8.88
N ASN A 42 -15.32 4.48 9.87
CA ASN A 42 -16.63 5.08 9.65
C ASN A 42 -16.51 6.57 9.28
N ALA A 43 -15.62 7.31 9.94
CA ALA A 43 -15.34 8.70 9.58
C ALA A 43 -14.81 8.83 8.15
N LEU A 44 -13.84 7.98 7.76
CA LEU A 44 -13.31 7.94 6.39
C LEU A 44 -14.38 7.60 5.36
N LYS A 45 -15.34 6.73 5.68
CA LYS A 45 -16.46 6.42 4.77
C LYS A 45 -17.42 7.59 4.60
N GLN A 46 -17.63 8.40 5.64
CA GLN A 46 -18.55 9.53 5.63
C GLN A 46 -17.99 10.76 4.90
N ASP A 47 -16.67 10.96 4.96
CA ASP A 47 -16.00 12.12 4.35
C ASP A 47 -15.91 12.05 2.82
N ARG A 48 -16.20 10.88 2.23
CA ARG A 48 -16.02 10.62 0.80
C ARG A 48 -17.30 10.83 0.00
N CYS A 49 -17.16 11.33 -1.23
CA CYS A 49 -18.25 11.42 -2.19
C CYS A 49 -18.71 10.06 -2.75
N ILE A 50 -17.91 9.01 -2.56
CA ILE A 50 -18.22 7.61 -2.89
C ILE A 50 -17.85 6.78 -1.67
N THR A 51 -18.74 5.91 -1.20
CA THR A 51 -18.45 5.05 -0.05
C THR A 51 -17.38 4.01 -0.40
N PRO A 52 -16.19 4.06 0.23
CA PRO A 52 -15.13 3.10 -0.05
C PRO A 52 -15.52 1.69 0.42
N LYS A 53 -15.11 0.66 -0.33
CA LYS A 53 -15.26 -0.74 0.06
C LYS A 53 -14.26 -1.07 1.16
N LEU A 54 -14.75 -1.60 2.30
CA LEU A 54 -13.88 -2.05 3.38
C LEU A 54 -13.48 -3.51 3.18
N MET A 55 -12.19 -3.80 3.24
CA MET A 55 -11.63 -5.14 3.32
C MET A 55 -10.81 -5.30 4.59
N ILE A 56 -10.85 -6.48 5.19
CA ILE A 56 -10.12 -6.82 6.41
C ILE A 56 -9.42 -8.15 6.13
N VAL A 57 -8.10 -8.15 6.21
CA VAL A 57 -7.25 -9.27 5.77
C VAL A 57 -6.19 -9.58 6.81
N ARG A 58 -5.84 -10.85 6.97
CA ARG A 58 -4.71 -11.34 7.79
C ARG A 58 -3.58 -11.82 6.90
N GLY A 59 -2.42 -11.21 7.06
CA GLY A 59 -1.19 -11.65 6.40
C GLY A 59 -0.87 -13.11 6.72
N GLY A 60 -0.53 -13.89 5.70
CA GLY A 60 -0.20 -15.31 5.82
C GLY A 60 -1.39 -16.25 6.04
N GLN A 61 -2.62 -15.75 6.12
CA GLN A 61 -3.84 -16.57 6.22
C GLN A 61 -4.86 -16.28 5.12
N ASP A 62 -5.15 -15.01 4.88
CA ASP A 62 -6.09 -14.56 3.86
C ASP A 62 -5.32 -14.08 2.61
N ASP A 63 -6.00 -13.95 1.46
CA ASP A 63 -5.42 -13.35 0.26
C ASP A 63 -5.11 -11.85 0.48
N SER A 64 -3.82 -11.53 0.56
CA SER A 64 -3.29 -10.18 0.77
C SER A 64 -2.90 -9.47 -0.53
N SER A 65 -3.11 -10.05 -1.71
CA SER A 65 -2.63 -9.47 -2.97
C SER A 65 -3.16 -8.06 -3.23
N LEU A 66 -4.41 -7.75 -2.88
CA LEU A 66 -4.92 -6.38 -3.04
C LEU A 66 -4.19 -5.37 -2.15
N PHE A 67 -3.85 -5.74 -0.92
CA PHE A 67 -3.08 -4.89 -0.01
C PHE A 67 -1.68 -4.63 -0.58
N GLU A 68 -1.00 -5.70 -1.01
CA GLU A 68 0.35 -5.64 -1.59
C GLU A 68 0.40 -4.78 -2.86
N ASN A 69 -0.62 -4.88 -3.73
CA ASN A 69 -0.74 -4.05 -4.93
C ASN A 69 -0.90 -2.55 -4.63
N TYR A 70 -1.31 -2.17 -3.41
CA TYR A 70 -1.36 -0.78 -2.99
C TYR A 70 -0.05 -0.27 -2.36
N LEU A 71 0.93 -1.15 -2.10
CA LEU A 71 2.25 -0.76 -1.58
C LEU A 71 3.17 -0.31 -2.72
N ILE A 72 2.81 0.82 -3.33
CA ILE A 72 3.44 1.39 -4.53
C ILE A 72 4.95 1.66 -4.40
N GLU A 73 5.48 1.74 -3.17
CA GLU A 73 6.91 1.95 -2.92
C GLU A 73 7.70 0.65 -2.78
N GLU A 74 7.08 -0.44 -2.32
CA GLU A 74 7.76 -1.67 -1.92
C GLU A 74 7.88 -2.72 -3.03
N GLN A 75 7.10 -2.62 -4.12
CA GLN A 75 7.10 -3.63 -5.20
C GLN A 75 6.99 -3.05 -6.61
N ASP A 76 7.31 -3.91 -7.59
CA ASP A 76 7.22 -3.76 -9.05
C ASP A 76 5.78 -3.52 -9.56
N VAL A 77 5.02 -2.62 -8.93
CA VAL A 77 3.61 -2.40 -9.24
C VAL A 77 3.51 -1.27 -10.27
N ASP A 78 3.48 -1.63 -11.54
CA ASP A 78 3.16 -0.72 -12.65
C ASP A 78 1.66 -0.34 -12.72
N GLY A 79 0.88 -0.73 -11.70
CA GLY A 79 -0.58 -0.57 -11.66
C GLY A 79 -1.33 -1.39 -12.70
N SER A 80 -0.64 -2.19 -13.53
CA SER A 80 -1.20 -3.04 -14.58
C SER A 80 -1.28 -4.52 -14.18
N GLY A 81 -0.63 -4.90 -13.07
CA GLY A 81 -0.58 -6.26 -12.56
C GLY A 81 0.55 -7.10 -13.16
N TYR A 82 1.48 -6.47 -13.90
CA TYR A 82 2.68 -7.11 -14.42
C TYR A 82 3.90 -6.58 -13.67
N ALA A 83 4.62 -7.47 -12.98
CA ALA A 83 5.85 -7.12 -12.28
C ALA A 83 6.92 -6.63 -13.27
N SER A 84 6.99 -5.31 -13.48
CA SER A 84 8.02 -4.67 -14.30
C SER A 84 9.22 -4.27 -13.42
N GLY A 85 9.78 -5.26 -12.71
CA GLY A 85 11.15 -5.36 -12.21
C GLY A 85 11.82 -4.23 -11.38
N ASN A 86 11.21 -3.05 -11.19
CA ASN A 86 11.86 -1.90 -10.58
C ASN A 86 10.94 -1.11 -9.63
N GLY A 87 11.07 -1.32 -8.31
CA GLY A 87 10.46 -0.47 -7.27
C GLY A 87 10.94 1.00 -7.28
N PHE A 88 10.39 1.83 -6.39
CA PHE A 88 10.59 3.30 -6.41
C PHE A 88 12.06 3.76 -6.45
N ILE A 89 12.95 3.06 -5.73
CA ILE A 89 14.39 3.36 -5.74
C ILE A 89 14.99 3.13 -7.13
N SER A 90 14.70 1.99 -7.76
CA SER A 90 15.17 1.68 -9.11
C SER A 90 14.63 2.67 -10.15
N PHE A 91 13.36 3.07 -10.04
CA PHE A 91 12.78 4.13 -10.87
C PHE A 91 13.58 5.43 -10.76
N ARG A 92 13.87 5.88 -9.53
CA ARG A 92 14.63 7.12 -9.29
C ARG A 92 16.05 7.05 -9.88
N GLU A 93 16.73 5.92 -9.69
CA GLU A 93 18.06 5.69 -10.26
C GLU A 93 18.03 5.65 -11.79
N GLY A 94 16.97 5.10 -12.38
CA GLY A 94 16.70 5.13 -13.82
C GLY A 94 16.60 6.55 -14.36
N ILE A 95 15.75 7.39 -13.75
CA ILE A 95 15.62 8.82 -14.13
C ILE A 95 16.96 9.54 -14.01
N ARG A 96 17.71 9.31 -12.92
CA ARG A 96 19.03 9.95 -12.74
C ARG A 96 19.99 9.60 -13.88
N ASN A 97 20.02 8.34 -14.29
CA ASN A 97 20.91 7.89 -15.35
C ASN A 97 20.48 8.46 -16.71
N GLU A 98 19.19 8.47 -17.01
CA GLU A 98 18.64 9.02 -18.26
C GLU A 98 18.94 10.52 -18.39
N VAL A 99 18.71 11.29 -17.32
CA VAL A 99 19.04 12.73 -17.28
C VAL A 99 20.55 12.96 -17.46
N ALA A 100 21.40 12.12 -16.87
CA ALA A 100 22.85 12.26 -17.01
C ALA A 100 23.33 12.02 -18.45
N GLU A 101 22.71 11.10 -19.18
CA GLU A 101 23.04 10.86 -20.59
C GLU A 101 22.58 12.03 -21.47
N ILE A 102 21.37 12.56 -21.28
CA ILE A 102 20.88 13.74 -22.00
C ILE A 102 21.84 14.92 -21.83
N LEU A 103 22.27 15.21 -20.60
CA LEU A 103 23.19 16.32 -20.31
C LEU A 103 24.56 16.13 -20.96
N LYS A 104 25.07 14.90 -21.07
CA LYS A 104 26.32 14.61 -21.79
C LYS A 104 26.19 14.85 -23.29
N GLU A 105 25.06 14.46 -23.87
CA GLU A 105 24.79 14.70 -25.29
C GLU A 105 24.70 16.20 -25.62
N GLU A 106 24.06 16.99 -24.73
CA GLU A 106 23.93 18.44 -24.89
C GLU A 106 25.24 19.22 -24.65
N SER A 107 26.12 18.74 -23.77
CA SER A 107 27.41 19.38 -23.47
C SER A 107 28.55 18.97 -24.42
N GLY A 108 28.29 18.02 -25.32
CA GLY A 108 29.20 17.57 -26.38
C GLY A 108 29.00 18.25 -27.75
N SER A 109 28.13 19.27 -27.85
CA SER A 109 27.97 20.16 -29.03
C SER A 109 28.53 21.56 -28.76
#